data_AF-A0A5D0N3Y3-F1
#
_entry.id   AF-A0A5D0N3Y3-F1
#
_cell.length_a   1.000
_cell.length_b   1.000
_cell.length_c   1.000
_cell.angle_alpha   90.00
_cell.angle_beta   90.00
_cell.angle_gamma   90.00
#
_symmetry.space_group_name_H-M   'P 1'
#
loop_
_entity.id
_entity.type
_entity.pdbx_description
1 polymer ?
#
loop_
_entity_poly.entity_id
_entity_poly.type
_entity_poly.pdbx_seq_one_letter_code
_entity_poly.pdbx_strand_id
1 'polypeptide(L)'
;MAISYEDIVKVPKALLHDHLDGGLRPATIVELAAEAGHELPTTDPEALGRWFAEAANSGSLERYLETFAHTVAVMQTGPALRRVARECALDLAADGVVYAEVRFAPEQHLEQNLTLDEVVDAVVTGFREGSALASEAGTPIRVGTLLTAMRHAARSQEIAELAVRHRDTGVVGFDIAGAEAGFPPTRHLDAFEYLQRENFHFTIHAGEAFGLPSIWQAIQWCGADRLGHGVRIVDDITPGNPPMLGRLAAYVRDKRIPLELCPSSNVQTGAAASIADHPIGLLRDLRFRVTVNTDNRLMSGTSMSREMALLVDAFGYGWKELQWFTINAMKSAFIPFDERLKIIDEVIKPAYAKLIG
;
A
#
# COMPACT_ATOMS: atom_id res chain seq x y z
N MET A 1 -26.27 -11.27 -11.19
CA MET A 1 -26.65 -9.90 -10.82
C MET A 1 -25.42 -9.02 -10.96
N ALA A 2 -25.57 -7.79 -11.43
CA ALA A 2 -24.47 -6.83 -11.45
C ALA A 2 -24.03 -6.53 -10.00
N ILE A 3 -22.73 -6.44 -9.77
CA ILE A 3 -22.16 -6.10 -8.46
C ILE A 3 -22.33 -4.59 -8.26
N SER A 4 -22.99 -4.17 -7.18
CA SER A 4 -23.12 -2.75 -6.84
C SER A 4 -21.92 -2.26 -6.02
N TYR A 5 -21.62 -0.96 -6.09
CA TYR A 5 -20.58 -0.35 -5.25
C TYR A 5 -20.87 -0.54 -3.75
N GLU A 6 -22.13 -0.39 -3.33
CA GLU A 6 -22.54 -0.58 -1.93
C GLU A 6 -22.31 -2.02 -1.43
N ASP A 7 -22.46 -3.01 -2.31
CA ASP A 7 -22.15 -4.40 -1.98
C ASP A 7 -20.64 -4.62 -1.91
N ILE A 8 -19.85 -3.99 -2.80
CA ILE A 8 -18.38 -4.02 -2.74
C ILE A 8 -17.91 -3.46 -1.39
N VAL A 9 -18.46 -2.34 -0.92
CA VAL A 9 -18.09 -1.76 0.39
C VAL A 9 -18.25 -2.77 1.52
N LYS A 10 -19.30 -3.59 1.52
CA LYS A 10 -19.63 -4.51 2.61
C LYS A 10 -18.81 -5.81 2.62
N VAL A 11 -18.19 -6.21 1.51
CA VAL A 11 -17.41 -7.45 1.48
C VAL A 11 -16.04 -7.28 2.14
N PRO A 12 -15.51 -8.33 2.81
CA PRO A 12 -14.19 -8.26 3.41
C PRO A 12 -13.10 -8.10 2.34
N LYS A 13 -12.18 -7.18 2.60
CA LYS A 13 -11.02 -6.88 1.75
C LYS A 13 -9.74 -6.97 2.56
N ALA A 14 -8.62 -7.14 1.87
CA ALA A 14 -7.29 -7.08 2.45
C ALA A 14 -6.43 -6.13 1.61
N LEU A 15 -5.68 -5.26 2.29
CA LEU A 15 -4.88 -4.19 1.70
C LEU A 15 -3.43 -4.34 2.17
N LEU A 16 -2.46 -4.41 1.25
CA LEU A 16 -1.05 -4.62 1.59
C LEU A 16 -0.14 -3.43 1.25
N HIS A 17 -0.68 -2.45 0.50
CA HIS A 17 0.10 -1.33 -0.01
C HIS A 17 -0.71 -0.04 0.09
N ASP A 18 -0.53 0.63 1.20
CA ASP A 18 -1.18 1.89 1.51
C ASP A 18 -0.25 2.77 2.34
N HIS A 19 -0.02 4.00 1.91
CA HIS A 19 0.86 4.95 2.58
C HIS A 19 0.03 5.83 3.52
N LEU A 20 0.41 5.86 4.80
CA LEU A 20 -0.29 6.65 5.82
C LEU A 20 -0.19 8.15 5.51
N ASP A 21 1.01 8.60 5.18
CA ASP A 21 1.41 9.94 4.75
C ASP A 21 0.83 10.35 3.39
N GLY A 22 0.27 9.39 2.63
CA GLY A 22 -0.51 9.59 1.42
C GLY A 22 -2.03 9.38 1.56
N GLY A 23 -2.52 9.14 2.78
CA GLY A 23 -3.87 8.64 3.03
C GLY A 23 -4.72 9.49 3.97
N LEU A 24 -4.29 10.71 4.31
CA LEU A 24 -4.94 11.59 5.29
C LEU A 24 -6.32 12.07 4.80
N ARG A 25 -7.20 12.35 5.75
CA ARG A 25 -8.45 13.08 5.47
C ARG A 25 -8.15 14.56 5.19
N PRO A 26 -8.70 15.16 4.12
CA PRO A 26 -8.53 16.59 3.85
C PRO A 26 -8.94 17.48 5.02
N ALA A 27 -10.03 17.16 5.72
CA ALA A 27 -10.49 17.93 6.88
C ALA A 27 -9.46 17.92 8.02
N THR A 28 -8.85 16.77 8.28
CA THR A 28 -7.79 16.62 9.29
C THR A 28 -6.54 17.41 8.89
N ILE A 29 -6.18 17.45 7.60
CA ILE A 29 -5.07 18.29 7.12
C ILE A 29 -5.36 19.77 7.39
N VAL A 30 -6.57 20.26 7.10
CA VAL A 30 -6.95 21.65 7.36
C VAL A 30 -6.82 22.01 8.84
N GLU A 31 -7.33 21.15 9.73
CA GLU A 31 -7.27 21.37 11.17
C GLU A 31 -5.82 21.37 11.68
N LEU A 32 -5.03 20.34 11.33
CA LEU A 32 -3.64 20.23 11.79
C LEU A 32 -2.72 21.29 11.17
N ALA A 33 -2.98 21.73 9.94
CA ALA A 33 -2.24 22.82 9.32
C ALA A 33 -2.48 24.14 10.05
N ALA A 34 -3.72 24.42 10.48
CA ALA A 34 -4.03 25.60 11.28
C ALA A 34 -3.32 25.56 12.65
N GLU A 35 -3.24 24.38 13.29
CA GLU A 35 -2.49 24.19 14.54
C GLU A 35 -0.98 24.38 14.35
N ALA A 36 -0.42 23.91 13.24
CA ALA A 36 1.00 24.00 12.92
C ALA A 36 1.43 25.35 12.33
N GLY A 37 0.48 26.20 11.93
CA GLY A 37 0.76 27.42 11.17
C GLY A 37 1.27 27.15 9.75
N HIS A 38 0.89 26.02 9.15
CA HIS A 38 1.27 25.63 7.78
C HIS A 38 0.28 26.18 6.76
N GLU A 39 0.77 26.75 5.66
CA GLU A 39 -0.08 27.29 4.60
C GLU A 39 -0.53 26.17 3.63
N LEU A 40 -1.82 26.13 3.36
CA LEU A 40 -2.43 25.21 2.41
C LEU A 40 -2.92 25.95 1.16
N PRO A 41 -2.99 25.29 0.00
CA PRO A 41 -3.55 25.88 -1.23
C PRO A 41 -5.01 26.33 -1.08
N THR A 42 -5.73 25.69 -0.16
CA THR A 42 -7.10 26.03 0.25
C THR A 42 -7.38 25.41 1.62
N THR A 43 -8.30 26.02 2.38
CA THR A 43 -8.76 25.54 3.69
C THR A 43 -10.16 24.89 3.64
N ASP A 44 -10.79 24.84 2.47
CA ASP A 44 -12.01 24.04 2.26
C ASP A 44 -11.62 22.57 2.07
N PRO A 45 -12.06 21.63 2.93
CA PRO A 45 -11.64 20.23 2.86
C PRO A 45 -11.94 19.54 1.53
N GLU A 46 -13.10 19.81 0.92
CA GLU A 46 -13.46 19.18 -0.36
C GLU A 46 -12.61 19.71 -1.50
N ALA A 47 -12.39 21.03 -1.56
CA ALA A 47 -11.51 21.66 -2.52
C ALA A 47 -10.06 21.21 -2.34
N LEU A 48 -9.61 21.02 -1.10
CA LEU A 48 -8.29 20.51 -0.80
C LEU A 48 -8.14 19.07 -1.33
N GLY A 49 -9.11 18.19 -1.05
CA GLY A 49 -9.10 16.83 -1.58
C GLY A 49 -9.04 16.77 -3.11
N ARG A 50 -9.80 17.65 -3.81
CA ARG A 50 -9.71 17.78 -5.27
C ARG A 50 -8.33 18.27 -5.72
N TRP A 51 -7.78 19.27 -5.04
CA TRP A 51 -6.45 19.79 -5.34
C TRP A 51 -5.38 18.69 -5.22
N PHE A 52 -5.42 17.87 -4.18
CA PHE A 52 -4.50 16.74 -4.01
C PHE A 52 -4.56 15.77 -5.19
N ALA A 53 -5.78 15.37 -5.59
CA ALA A 53 -5.98 14.45 -6.71
C ALA A 53 -5.54 15.02 -8.05
N GLU A 54 -5.80 16.30 -8.30
CA GLU A 54 -5.39 17.01 -9.52
C GLU A 54 -3.88 17.22 -9.58
N ALA A 55 -3.25 17.57 -8.46
CA ALA A 55 -1.81 17.75 -8.37
C ALA A 55 -1.06 16.44 -8.60
N ALA A 56 -1.52 15.35 -7.98
CA ALA A 56 -0.91 14.03 -8.15
C ALA A 56 -1.07 13.49 -9.58
N ASN A 57 -2.18 13.81 -10.26
CA ASN A 57 -2.44 13.40 -11.64
C ASN A 57 -1.93 14.40 -12.70
N SER A 58 -1.12 15.39 -12.33
CA SER A 58 -0.78 16.48 -13.24
C SER A 58 0.32 16.12 -14.27
N GLY A 59 0.92 14.92 -14.17
CA GLY A 59 2.10 14.54 -14.95
C GLY A 59 3.38 15.32 -14.59
N SER A 60 3.38 16.08 -13.50
CA SER A 60 4.55 16.81 -13.01
C SER A 60 5.02 16.20 -11.69
N LEU A 61 6.26 15.72 -11.66
CA LEU A 61 6.89 15.23 -10.44
C LEU A 61 6.92 16.31 -9.34
N GLU A 62 7.12 17.57 -9.71
CA GLU A 62 7.14 18.68 -8.76
C GLU A 62 5.78 18.83 -8.05
N ARG A 63 4.68 18.85 -8.80
CA ARG A 63 3.32 18.96 -8.23
C ARG A 63 2.94 17.71 -7.44
N TYR A 64 3.41 16.53 -7.87
CA TYR A 64 3.24 15.31 -7.10
C TYR A 64 3.93 15.41 -5.74
N LEU A 65 5.20 15.84 -5.71
CA LEU A 65 5.96 16.00 -4.45
C LEU A 65 5.41 17.12 -3.55
N GLU A 66 4.84 18.18 -4.14
CA GLU A 66 4.15 19.24 -3.41
C GLU A 66 3.03 18.68 -2.51
N THR A 67 2.33 17.63 -2.95
CA THR A 67 1.30 16.99 -2.12
C THR A 67 1.87 16.43 -0.81
N PHE A 68 3.03 15.77 -0.86
CA PHE A 68 3.69 15.23 0.33
C PHE A 68 4.25 16.32 1.23
N ALA A 69 4.63 17.48 0.69
CA ALA A 69 5.05 18.60 1.52
C ALA A 69 3.94 19.03 2.50
N HIS A 70 2.67 19.01 2.08
CA HIS A 70 1.55 19.35 2.96
C HIS A 70 1.22 18.26 3.97
N THR A 71 1.23 16.99 3.57
CA THR A 71 0.90 15.88 4.49
C THR A 71 1.98 15.67 5.54
N VAL A 72 3.26 15.74 5.14
CA VAL A 72 4.39 15.61 6.08
C VAL A 72 4.43 16.78 7.06
N ALA A 73 4.16 18.02 6.62
CA ALA A 73 4.17 19.20 7.50
C ALA A 73 3.17 19.09 8.67
N VAL A 74 2.00 18.47 8.43
CA VAL A 74 0.98 18.31 9.47
C VAL A 74 1.19 17.07 10.35
N MET A 75 2.19 16.24 10.05
CA MET A 75 2.49 14.98 10.75
C MET A 75 3.78 15.07 11.60
N GLN A 76 4.16 16.26 12.06
CA GLN A 76 5.41 16.46 12.82
C GLN A 76 5.27 16.28 14.34
N THR A 77 4.08 15.95 14.86
CA THR A 77 3.85 15.75 16.31
C THR A 77 3.26 14.37 16.61
N GLY A 78 3.60 13.81 17.77
CA GLY A 78 3.05 12.52 18.22
C GLY A 78 1.50 12.49 18.23
N PRO A 79 0.81 13.52 18.75
CA PRO A 79 -0.65 13.59 18.68
C PRO A 79 -1.22 13.60 17.26
N ALA A 80 -0.58 14.32 16.31
CA ALA A 80 -1.01 14.35 14.93
C ALA A 80 -0.84 12.99 14.24
N LEU A 81 0.33 12.35 14.39
CA LEU A 81 0.62 11.01 13.87
C LEU A 81 -0.38 9.98 14.39
N ARG A 82 -0.63 9.97 15.71
CA ARG A 82 -1.61 9.08 16.35
C ARG A 82 -3.02 9.30 15.83
N ARG A 83 -3.44 10.57 15.66
CA ARG A 83 -4.75 10.92 15.10
C ARG A 83 -4.89 10.39 13.67
N VAL A 84 -3.93 10.67 12.81
CA VAL A 84 -3.92 10.25 11.40
C VAL A 84 -3.96 8.72 11.28
N ALA A 85 -3.16 7.99 12.06
CA ALA A 85 -3.17 6.52 12.08
C ALA A 85 -4.52 5.95 12.58
N ARG A 86 -5.10 6.54 13.62
CA ARG A 86 -6.43 6.14 14.12
C ARG A 86 -7.52 6.34 13.05
N GLU A 87 -7.52 7.49 12.40
CA GLU A 87 -8.48 7.82 11.35
C GLU A 87 -8.35 6.90 10.13
N CYS A 88 -7.12 6.54 9.76
CA CYS A 88 -6.82 5.57 8.70
C CYS A 88 -7.44 4.20 9.00
N ALA A 89 -7.23 3.65 10.20
CA ALA A 89 -7.82 2.36 10.57
C ALA A 89 -9.36 2.39 10.55
N LEU A 90 -9.97 3.49 10.99
CA LEU A 90 -11.43 3.67 10.94
C LEU A 90 -11.97 3.74 9.50
N ASP A 91 -11.28 4.47 8.60
CA ASP A 91 -11.70 4.59 7.20
C ASP A 91 -11.58 3.25 6.47
N LEU A 92 -10.48 2.53 6.70
CA LEU A 92 -10.29 1.20 6.12
C LEU A 92 -11.34 0.20 6.62
N ALA A 93 -11.64 0.20 7.91
CA ALA A 93 -12.68 -0.64 8.48
C ALA A 93 -14.08 -0.32 7.91
N ALA A 94 -14.41 0.98 7.79
CA ALA A 94 -15.66 1.43 7.18
C ALA A 94 -15.76 1.03 5.70
N ASP A 95 -14.62 0.91 5.00
CA ASP A 95 -14.51 0.40 3.63
C ASP A 95 -14.43 -1.13 3.54
N GLY A 96 -14.81 -1.85 4.60
CA GLY A 96 -14.87 -3.32 4.64
C GLY A 96 -13.51 -4.00 4.62
N VAL A 97 -12.42 -3.28 4.89
CA VAL A 97 -11.08 -3.88 5.02
C VAL A 97 -11.00 -4.58 6.38
N VAL A 98 -10.70 -5.87 6.36
CA VAL A 98 -10.55 -6.70 7.58
C VAL A 98 -9.10 -6.88 7.98
N TYR A 99 -8.18 -6.65 7.04
CA TYR A 99 -6.74 -6.67 7.26
C TYR A 99 -6.05 -5.63 6.40
N ALA A 100 -5.18 -4.82 7.01
CA ALA A 100 -4.37 -3.85 6.31
C ALA A 100 -2.90 -3.94 6.75
N GLU A 101 -1.98 -3.75 5.80
CA GLU A 101 -0.60 -3.36 6.06
C GLU A 101 -0.41 -1.94 5.53
N VAL A 102 -0.21 -1.00 6.45
CA VAL A 102 -0.06 0.43 6.15
C VAL A 102 1.40 0.80 6.37
N ARG A 103 1.99 1.48 5.40
CA ARG A 103 3.40 1.89 5.38
C ARG A 103 3.53 3.40 5.56
N PHE A 104 4.66 3.85 6.07
CA PHE A 104 4.99 5.27 6.16
C PHE A 104 6.50 5.43 6.38
N ALA A 105 7.05 6.61 6.10
CA ALA A 105 8.47 6.89 6.30
C ALA A 105 8.72 7.64 7.63
N PRO A 106 9.09 6.95 8.73
CA PRO A 106 9.26 7.62 10.03
C PRO A 106 10.35 8.69 10.02
N GLU A 107 11.34 8.58 9.13
CA GLU A 107 12.40 9.59 8.99
C GLU A 107 11.93 10.96 8.48
N GLN A 108 10.70 11.05 7.94
CA GLN A 108 10.12 12.32 7.48
C GLN A 108 9.42 13.11 8.60
N HIS A 109 9.31 12.57 9.81
CA HIS A 109 8.54 13.15 10.91
C HIS A 109 9.39 13.58 12.10
N LEU A 110 10.58 14.11 11.83
CA LEU A 110 11.59 14.44 12.83
C LEU A 110 11.83 15.96 12.98
N GLU A 111 11.09 16.82 12.27
CA GLU A 111 11.35 18.26 12.21
C GLU A 111 10.99 19.00 13.51
N GLN A 112 10.12 18.41 14.35
CA GLN A 112 9.75 18.95 15.66
C GLN A 112 10.29 18.13 16.84
N ASN A 113 11.50 17.58 16.70
CA ASN A 113 12.27 16.90 17.75
C ASN A 113 11.70 15.56 18.24
N LEU A 114 10.82 14.92 17.48
CA LEU A 114 10.50 13.52 17.74
C LEU A 114 11.71 12.64 17.41
N THR A 115 11.91 11.61 18.21
CA THR A 115 12.78 10.48 17.86
C THR A 115 12.04 9.51 16.93
N LEU A 116 12.79 8.67 16.21
CA LEU A 116 12.21 7.62 15.36
C LEU A 116 11.28 6.68 16.14
N ASP A 117 11.67 6.28 17.36
CA ASP A 117 10.86 5.43 18.23
C ASP A 117 9.53 6.12 18.62
N GLU A 118 9.57 7.41 18.99
CA GLU A 118 8.35 8.17 19.33
C GLU A 118 7.40 8.32 18.15
N VAL A 119 7.94 8.48 16.93
CA VAL A 119 7.16 8.50 15.69
C VAL A 119 6.44 7.15 15.48
N VAL A 120 7.16 6.03 15.57
CA VAL A 120 6.60 4.69 15.38
C VAL A 120 5.56 4.38 16.46
N ASP A 121 5.86 4.67 17.72
CA ASP A 121 4.95 4.41 18.84
C ASP A 121 3.65 5.21 18.72
N ALA A 122 3.71 6.46 18.25
CA ALA A 122 2.52 7.27 18.00
C ALA A 122 1.61 6.66 16.93
N VAL A 123 2.19 6.25 15.80
CA VAL A 123 1.45 5.64 14.67
C VAL A 123 0.83 4.31 15.08
N VAL A 124 1.62 3.40 15.66
CA VAL A 124 1.16 2.10 16.14
C VAL A 124 0.04 2.24 17.18
N THR A 125 0.18 3.19 18.11
CA THR A 125 -0.86 3.49 19.10
C THR A 125 -2.15 3.95 18.42
N GLY A 126 -2.06 4.82 17.42
CA GLY A 126 -3.20 5.29 16.65
C GLY A 126 -3.93 4.15 15.93
N PHE A 127 -3.20 3.26 15.23
CA PHE A 127 -3.80 2.09 14.60
C PHE A 127 -4.51 1.17 15.59
N ARG A 128 -3.91 0.94 16.76
CA ARG A 128 -4.53 0.13 17.83
C ARG A 128 -5.84 0.73 18.32
N GLU A 129 -5.88 2.05 18.50
CA GLU A 129 -7.10 2.77 18.89
C GLU A 129 -8.17 2.71 17.82
N GLY A 130 -7.81 2.98 16.57
CA GLY A 130 -8.77 2.95 15.46
C GLY A 130 -9.33 1.55 15.26
N SER A 131 -8.49 0.52 15.37
CA SER A 131 -8.92 -0.88 15.29
C SER A 131 -9.86 -1.27 16.43
N ALA A 132 -9.59 -0.80 17.66
CA ALA A 132 -10.46 -1.04 18.82
C ALA A 132 -11.84 -0.38 18.63
N LEU A 133 -11.87 0.90 18.23
CA LEU A 133 -13.09 1.63 17.94
C LEU A 133 -13.89 1.00 16.79
N ALA A 134 -13.21 0.56 15.73
CA ALA A 134 -13.83 -0.14 14.61
C ALA A 134 -14.46 -1.48 15.05
N SER A 135 -13.80 -2.22 15.93
CA SER A 135 -14.33 -3.45 16.53
C SER A 135 -15.59 -3.19 17.36
N GLU A 136 -15.59 -2.14 18.20
CA GLU A 136 -16.76 -1.71 18.98
C GLU A 136 -17.93 -1.30 18.07
N ALA A 137 -17.65 -0.71 16.90
CA ALA A 137 -18.63 -0.36 15.88
C ALA A 137 -19.09 -1.56 15.02
N GLY A 138 -18.58 -2.77 15.25
CA GLY A 138 -18.95 -3.98 14.52
C GLY A 138 -18.23 -4.21 13.18
N THR A 139 -17.18 -3.45 12.90
CA THR A 139 -16.34 -3.56 11.71
C THR A 139 -14.89 -3.85 12.10
N PRO A 140 -14.58 -5.02 12.67
CA PRO A 140 -13.23 -5.32 13.15
C PRO A 140 -12.22 -5.33 12.00
N ILE A 141 -11.07 -4.69 12.24
CA ILE A 141 -9.91 -4.66 11.36
C ILE A 141 -8.66 -5.02 12.15
N ARG A 142 -7.70 -5.69 11.51
CA ARG A 142 -6.31 -5.77 11.99
C ARG A 142 -5.40 -4.94 11.08
N VAL A 143 -4.59 -4.08 11.68
CA VAL A 143 -3.60 -3.27 10.96
C VAL A 143 -2.20 -3.66 11.41
N GLY A 144 -1.33 -3.99 10.45
CA GLY A 144 0.12 -4.09 10.63
C GLY A 144 0.82 -2.88 10.02
N THR A 145 1.93 -2.46 10.62
CA THR A 145 2.70 -1.30 10.15
C THR A 145 3.93 -1.75 9.37
N LEU A 146 4.23 -1.10 8.25
CA LEU A 146 5.53 -1.22 7.57
C LEU A 146 6.31 0.09 7.76
N LEU A 147 7.60 -0.02 8.07
CA LEU A 147 8.48 1.16 8.09
C LEU A 147 9.22 1.27 6.77
N THR A 148 9.08 2.43 6.14
CA THR A 148 9.64 2.71 4.83
C THR A 148 10.90 3.55 4.97
N ALA A 149 12.01 3.12 4.36
CA ALA A 149 13.16 3.99 4.13
C ALA A 149 13.06 4.65 2.75
N MET A 150 13.42 5.92 2.67
CA MET A 150 13.41 6.67 1.43
C MET A 150 14.68 6.37 0.63
N ARG A 151 14.51 6.01 -0.65
CA ARG A 151 15.60 5.63 -1.57
C ARG A 151 16.71 6.67 -1.71
N HIS A 152 16.38 7.95 -1.52
CA HIS A 152 17.32 9.05 -1.62
C HIS A 152 18.02 9.37 -0.30
N ALA A 153 17.54 8.82 0.82
CA ALA A 153 18.16 8.95 2.13
C ALA A 153 19.16 7.80 2.38
N ALA A 154 20.26 8.13 3.06
CA ALA A 154 21.28 7.14 3.44
C ALA A 154 20.99 6.51 4.82
N ARG A 155 19.72 6.23 5.12
CA ARG A 155 19.26 5.79 6.47
C ARG A 155 18.59 4.42 6.49
N SER A 156 18.56 3.69 5.37
CA SER A 156 17.84 2.41 5.29
C SER A 156 18.26 1.38 6.34
N GLN A 157 19.54 1.35 6.74
CA GLN A 157 20.01 0.48 7.82
C GLN A 157 19.37 0.83 9.16
N GLU A 158 19.35 2.11 9.52
CA GLU A 158 18.76 2.61 10.76
C GLU A 158 17.24 2.34 10.81
N ILE A 159 16.54 2.53 9.69
CA ILE A 159 15.10 2.25 9.60
C ILE A 159 14.80 0.75 9.63
N ALA A 160 15.68 -0.09 9.07
CA ALA A 160 15.54 -1.55 9.18
C ALA A 160 15.73 -2.02 10.62
N GLU A 161 16.74 -1.51 11.33
CA GLU A 161 16.96 -1.77 12.76
C GLU A 161 15.76 -1.30 13.61
N LEU A 162 15.22 -0.12 13.31
CA LEU A 162 13.98 0.38 13.93
C LEU A 162 12.80 -0.57 13.69
N ALA A 163 12.60 -1.03 12.45
CA ALA A 163 11.49 -1.94 12.13
C ALA A 163 11.59 -3.25 12.92
N VAL A 164 12.80 -3.82 13.01
CA VAL A 164 13.08 -5.03 13.79
C VAL A 164 12.88 -4.80 15.30
N ARG A 165 13.23 -3.62 15.83
CA ARG A 165 13.00 -3.26 17.25
C ARG A 165 11.51 -3.21 17.60
N HIS A 166 10.65 -2.76 16.69
CA HIS A 166 9.19 -2.65 16.90
C HIS A 166 8.37 -3.85 16.36
N ARG A 167 9.03 -4.95 16.02
CA ARG A 167 8.37 -6.14 15.42
C ARG A 167 7.27 -6.76 16.30
N ASP A 168 7.43 -6.67 17.62
CA ASP A 168 6.53 -7.27 18.60
C ASP A 168 5.48 -6.27 19.11
N THR A 169 5.50 -5.02 18.60
CA THR A 169 4.59 -3.95 19.03
C THR A 169 3.66 -3.46 17.92
N GLY A 170 3.77 -3.97 16.70
CA GLY A 170 2.82 -3.68 15.61
C GLY A 170 3.46 -3.49 14.24
N VAL A 171 4.79 -3.40 14.15
CA VAL A 171 5.50 -3.37 12.88
C VAL A 171 5.65 -4.80 12.35
N VAL A 172 5.19 -5.05 11.13
CA VAL A 172 5.19 -6.40 10.53
C VAL A 172 6.11 -6.50 9.32
N GLY A 173 6.68 -5.39 8.85
CA GLY A 173 7.65 -5.43 7.78
C GLY A 173 8.39 -4.12 7.54
N PHE A 174 9.27 -4.16 6.56
CA PHE A 174 10.04 -3.03 6.07
C PHE A 174 9.78 -2.79 4.57
N ASP A 175 9.98 -1.57 4.11
CA ASP A 175 9.90 -1.19 2.70
C ASP A 175 10.97 -0.16 2.32
N ILE A 176 11.22 -0.01 1.02
CA ILE A 176 11.86 1.19 0.47
C ILE A 176 10.97 1.84 -0.60
N ALA A 177 10.86 3.16 -0.55
CA ALA A 177 10.04 3.93 -1.48
C ALA A 177 10.72 5.24 -1.94
N GLY A 178 10.01 6.01 -2.76
CA GLY A 178 10.53 7.21 -3.43
C GLY A 178 11.04 6.92 -4.84
N ALA A 179 11.77 7.87 -5.43
CA ALA A 179 12.20 7.80 -6.83
C ALA A 179 12.96 6.50 -7.13
N GLU A 180 12.43 5.68 -8.04
CA GLU A 180 13.00 4.37 -8.39
C GLU A 180 14.16 4.49 -9.38
N ALA A 181 13.95 5.22 -10.49
CA ALA A 181 14.95 5.40 -11.53
C ALA A 181 16.16 6.19 -10.99
N GLY A 182 17.36 5.62 -11.13
CA GLY A 182 18.61 6.21 -10.62
C GLY A 182 18.92 5.92 -9.15
N PHE A 183 18.00 5.28 -8.41
CA PHE A 183 18.19 4.88 -7.02
C PHE A 183 17.91 3.37 -6.86
N PRO A 184 18.78 2.49 -7.40
CA PRO A 184 18.53 1.06 -7.42
C PRO A 184 18.44 0.49 -5.99
N PRO A 185 17.62 -0.55 -5.77
CA PRO A 185 17.46 -1.16 -4.44
C PRO A 185 18.79 -1.71 -3.88
N THR A 186 19.75 -2.04 -4.74
CA THR A 186 21.08 -2.54 -4.33
C THR A 186 21.92 -1.51 -3.54
N ARG A 187 21.52 -0.24 -3.48
CA ARG A 187 22.14 0.73 -2.55
C ARG A 187 21.82 0.47 -1.08
N HIS A 188 20.82 -0.36 -0.81
CA HIS A 188 20.30 -0.65 0.52
C HIS A 188 20.57 -2.10 0.95
N LEU A 189 21.55 -2.78 0.33
CA LEU A 189 21.83 -4.21 0.57
C LEU A 189 22.08 -4.51 2.05
N ASP A 190 22.86 -3.68 2.75
CA ASP A 190 23.17 -3.90 4.17
C ASP A 190 21.89 -4.02 5.02
N ALA A 191 20.88 -3.20 4.72
CA ALA A 191 19.58 -3.22 5.39
C ALA A 191 18.81 -4.51 5.08
N PHE A 192 18.77 -4.93 3.82
CA PHE A 192 18.09 -6.18 3.43
C PHE A 192 18.77 -7.42 4.00
N GLU A 193 20.11 -7.47 3.99
CA GLU A 193 20.88 -8.55 4.60
C GLU A 193 20.67 -8.60 6.13
N TYR A 194 20.55 -7.44 6.78
CA TYR A 194 20.17 -7.35 8.18
C TYR A 194 18.77 -7.93 8.43
N LEU A 195 17.76 -7.49 7.66
CA LEU A 195 16.37 -7.97 7.79
C LEU A 195 16.25 -9.48 7.60
N GLN A 196 16.98 -10.04 6.62
CA GLN A 196 17.03 -11.48 6.39
C GLN A 196 17.62 -12.23 7.61
N ARG A 197 18.71 -11.74 8.20
CA ARG A 197 19.33 -12.35 9.40
C ARG A 197 18.41 -12.30 10.62
N GLU A 198 17.59 -11.26 10.71
CA GLU A 198 16.59 -11.09 11.78
C GLU A 198 15.27 -11.83 11.53
N ASN A 199 15.16 -12.57 10.42
CA ASN A 199 13.92 -13.23 9.98
C ASN A 199 12.74 -12.25 9.83
N PHE A 200 13.01 -11.02 9.39
CA PHE A 200 12.00 -9.97 9.28
C PHE A 200 11.60 -9.75 7.82
N HIS A 201 10.29 -9.56 7.62
CA HIS A 201 9.71 -9.42 6.30
C HIS A 201 9.99 -8.07 5.67
N PHE A 202 10.15 -8.04 4.35
CA PHE A 202 10.24 -6.79 3.61
C PHE A 202 9.69 -6.87 2.19
N THR A 203 9.09 -5.78 1.77
CA THR A 203 8.69 -5.50 0.40
C THR A 203 9.62 -4.43 -0.18
N ILE A 204 9.64 -4.30 -1.51
CA ILE A 204 10.44 -3.28 -2.20
C ILE A 204 9.58 -2.70 -3.31
N HIS A 205 9.38 -1.38 -3.35
CA HIS A 205 8.83 -0.70 -4.54
C HIS A 205 9.76 -0.96 -5.73
N ALA A 206 9.33 -1.74 -6.71
CA ALA A 206 10.14 -1.99 -7.90
C ALA A 206 9.24 -2.38 -9.07
N GLY A 207 9.62 -1.98 -10.28
CA GLY A 207 8.84 -2.30 -11.47
C GLY A 207 7.64 -1.37 -11.65
N GLU A 208 7.72 -0.10 -11.21
CA GLU A 208 6.72 0.91 -11.49
C GLU A 208 7.26 1.94 -12.49
N ALA A 209 8.25 2.73 -12.06
CA ALA A 209 8.91 3.77 -12.84
C ALA A 209 10.21 3.28 -13.52
N PHE A 210 10.76 2.15 -13.07
CA PHE A 210 11.90 1.49 -13.70
C PHE A 210 11.59 0.02 -14.01
N GLY A 211 12.01 -0.45 -15.19
CA GLY A 211 11.56 -1.73 -15.75
C GLY A 211 12.17 -2.98 -15.12
N LEU A 212 12.24 -4.04 -15.91
CA LEU A 212 12.71 -5.37 -15.50
C LEU A 212 14.02 -5.42 -14.67
N PRO A 213 15.05 -4.59 -14.92
CA PRO A 213 16.25 -4.59 -14.09
C PRO A 213 15.98 -4.28 -12.62
N SER A 214 15.03 -3.39 -12.32
CA SER A 214 14.66 -3.05 -10.95
C SER A 214 14.03 -4.24 -10.23
N ILE A 215 13.05 -4.87 -10.88
CA ILE A 215 12.38 -6.08 -10.38
C ILE A 215 13.41 -7.19 -10.15
N TRP A 216 14.29 -7.40 -11.12
CA TRP A 216 15.34 -8.41 -11.03
C TRP A 216 16.29 -8.13 -9.85
N GLN A 217 16.71 -6.88 -9.64
CA GLN A 217 17.57 -6.51 -8.50
C GLN A 217 16.86 -6.68 -7.16
N ALA A 218 15.60 -6.25 -7.05
CA ALA A 218 14.80 -6.39 -5.83
C ALA A 218 14.66 -7.86 -5.41
N ILE A 219 14.46 -8.76 -6.38
CA ILE A 219 14.31 -10.20 -6.09
C ILE A 219 15.68 -10.88 -5.88
N GLN A 220 16.59 -10.74 -6.84
CA GLN A 220 17.76 -11.61 -6.93
C GLN A 220 18.90 -11.16 -6.03
N TRP A 221 19.05 -9.84 -5.86
CA TRP A 221 20.08 -9.28 -4.98
C TRP A 221 19.54 -9.02 -3.58
N CYS A 222 18.36 -8.41 -3.49
CA CYS A 222 17.84 -7.93 -2.21
C CYS A 222 16.97 -8.98 -1.50
N GLY A 223 16.40 -9.94 -2.24
CA GLY A 223 15.60 -11.02 -1.67
C GLY A 223 14.20 -10.59 -1.20
N ALA A 224 13.57 -9.64 -1.89
CA ALA A 224 12.24 -9.13 -1.53
C ALA A 224 11.19 -10.25 -1.41
N ASP A 225 10.42 -10.24 -0.32
CA ASP A 225 9.29 -11.17 -0.12
C ASP A 225 8.11 -10.81 -1.03
N ARG A 226 7.93 -9.52 -1.33
CA ARG A 226 6.92 -8.93 -2.20
C ARG A 226 7.49 -7.78 -3.01
N LEU A 227 6.81 -7.40 -4.08
CA LEU A 227 7.11 -6.21 -4.86
C LEU A 227 5.99 -5.18 -4.68
N GLY A 228 6.35 -4.00 -4.19
CA GLY A 228 5.53 -2.80 -4.32
C GLY A 228 5.35 -2.50 -5.81
N HIS A 229 4.11 -2.53 -6.28
CA HIS A 229 3.75 -2.57 -7.71
C HIS A 229 4.25 -3.84 -8.43
N GLY A 230 5.42 -3.81 -9.06
CA GLY A 230 5.89 -4.85 -9.97
C GLY A 230 5.13 -4.92 -11.30
N VAL A 231 4.36 -3.89 -11.65
CA VAL A 231 3.48 -3.85 -12.83
C VAL A 231 4.25 -4.01 -14.14
N ARG A 232 5.47 -3.47 -14.23
CA ARG A 232 6.37 -3.58 -15.39
C ARG A 232 6.91 -5.00 -15.62
N ILE A 233 6.59 -5.98 -14.78
CA ILE A 233 6.88 -7.40 -15.07
C ILE A 233 6.22 -7.85 -16.39
N VAL A 234 5.14 -7.16 -16.79
CA VAL A 234 4.46 -7.37 -18.07
C VAL A 234 5.39 -7.18 -19.28
N ASP A 235 6.45 -6.38 -19.15
CA ASP A 235 7.44 -6.17 -20.21
C ASP A 235 8.26 -7.44 -20.51
N ASP A 236 8.29 -8.41 -19.58
CA ASP A 236 8.91 -9.73 -19.77
C ASP A 236 7.88 -10.76 -20.27
N ILE A 237 6.77 -10.31 -20.86
CA ILE A 237 5.72 -11.18 -21.42
C ILE A 237 5.54 -10.83 -22.90
N THR A 238 5.91 -11.77 -23.77
CA THR A 238 5.69 -11.61 -25.21
C THR A 238 4.23 -11.92 -25.53
N PRO A 239 3.49 -10.98 -26.17
CA PRO A 239 2.11 -11.22 -26.61
C PRO A 239 2.01 -12.42 -27.57
N GLY A 240 0.94 -13.20 -27.45
CA GLY A 240 0.71 -14.39 -28.26
C GLY A 240 -0.53 -15.17 -27.79
N ASN A 241 -0.86 -16.27 -28.47
CA ASN A 241 -1.91 -17.19 -28.04
C ASN A 241 -1.37 -18.65 -28.01
N PRO A 242 -0.86 -19.13 -26.86
CA PRO A 242 -0.79 -18.45 -25.55
C PRO A 242 0.35 -17.40 -25.47
N PRO A 243 0.27 -16.42 -24.55
CA PRO A 243 1.38 -15.52 -24.25
C PRO A 243 2.61 -16.30 -23.76
N MET A 244 3.81 -15.82 -24.10
CA MET A 244 5.07 -16.44 -23.70
C MET A 244 5.74 -15.63 -22.60
N LEU A 245 5.98 -16.26 -21.45
CA LEU A 245 6.71 -15.63 -20.35
C LEU A 245 8.22 -15.68 -20.61
N GLY A 246 8.88 -14.56 -20.39
CA GLY A 246 10.32 -14.49 -20.19
C GLY A 246 10.74 -15.12 -18.86
N ARG A 247 12.06 -15.16 -18.63
CA ARG A 247 12.64 -15.89 -17.50
C ARG A 247 12.26 -15.28 -16.16
N LEU A 248 12.21 -13.95 -16.08
CA LEU A 248 11.91 -13.25 -14.83
C LEU A 248 10.43 -13.37 -14.50
N ALA A 249 9.54 -13.14 -15.48
CA ALA A 249 8.10 -13.31 -15.34
C ALA A 249 7.74 -14.75 -14.93
N ALA A 250 8.33 -15.75 -15.58
CA ALA A 250 8.14 -17.16 -15.21
C ALA A 250 8.59 -17.42 -13.77
N TYR A 251 9.78 -16.93 -13.38
CA TYR A 251 10.31 -17.08 -12.02
C TYR A 251 9.38 -16.45 -10.97
N VAL A 252 8.97 -15.21 -11.18
CA VAL A 252 8.04 -14.47 -10.30
C VAL A 252 6.74 -15.24 -10.11
N ARG A 253 6.13 -15.68 -11.22
CA ARG A 253 4.88 -16.43 -11.21
C ARG A 253 5.01 -17.76 -10.47
N ASP A 254 6.08 -18.52 -10.73
CA ASP A 254 6.24 -19.88 -10.22
C ASP A 254 6.66 -19.88 -8.75
N LYS A 255 7.45 -18.90 -8.31
CA LYS A 255 7.77 -18.65 -6.88
C LYS A 255 6.63 -18.00 -6.10
N ARG A 256 5.55 -17.61 -6.78
CA ARG A 256 4.38 -16.93 -6.19
C ARG A 256 4.73 -15.59 -5.53
N ILE A 257 5.76 -14.89 -6.03
CA ILE A 257 6.17 -13.58 -5.51
C ILE A 257 4.99 -12.60 -5.70
N PRO A 258 4.44 -12.02 -4.61
CA PRO A 258 3.31 -11.12 -4.69
C PRO A 258 3.65 -9.81 -5.40
N LEU A 259 2.73 -9.36 -6.26
CA LEU A 259 2.75 -8.06 -6.92
C LEU A 259 1.66 -7.20 -6.29
N GLU A 260 2.09 -6.19 -5.53
CA GLU A 260 1.22 -5.25 -4.83
C GLU A 260 0.72 -4.17 -5.81
N LEU A 261 -0.20 -4.53 -6.71
CA LEU A 261 -0.66 -3.61 -7.75
C LEU A 261 -1.62 -2.55 -7.20
N CYS A 262 -1.53 -1.34 -7.75
CA CYS A 262 -2.28 -0.16 -7.30
C CYS A 262 -2.92 0.52 -8.52
N PRO A 263 -4.06 0.03 -9.03
CA PRO A 263 -4.58 0.41 -10.35
C PRO A 263 -4.71 1.91 -10.60
N SER A 264 -5.34 2.67 -9.70
CA SER A 264 -5.45 4.13 -9.87
C SER A 264 -4.09 4.83 -9.85
N SER A 265 -3.23 4.47 -8.89
CA SER A 265 -1.87 5.02 -8.80
C SER A 265 -1.07 4.72 -10.06
N ASN A 266 -1.07 3.48 -10.55
CA ASN A 266 -0.36 3.07 -11.75
C ASN A 266 -0.85 3.81 -13.02
N VAL A 267 -2.11 4.23 -13.08
CA VAL A 267 -2.59 5.11 -14.16
C VAL A 267 -2.03 6.53 -13.98
N GLN A 268 -2.09 7.09 -12.77
CA GLN A 268 -1.61 8.45 -12.48
C GLN A 268 -0.10 8.60 -12.66
N THR A 269 0.68 7.56 -12.32
CA THR A 269 2.14 7.53 -12.49
C THR A 269 2.58 7.15 -13.90
N GLY A 270 1.62 6.83 -14.80
CA GLY A 270 1.88 6.49 -16.20
C GLY A 270 2.39 5.06 -16.43
N ALA A 271 2.35 4.20 -15.41
CA ALA A 271 2.67 2.79 -15.55
C ALA A 271 1.60 1.99 -16.32
N ALA A 272 0.37 2.51 -16.37
CA ALA A 272 -0.73 2.03 -17.21
C ALA A 272 -1.46 3.21 -17.88
N ALA A 273 -2.02 2.98 -19.07
CA ALA A 273 -2.73 4.04 -19.80
C ALA A 273 -4.15 4.31 -19.27
N SER A 274 -4.82 3.27 -18.78
CA SER A 274 -6.17 3.32 -18.24
C SER A 274 -6.40 2.11 -17.34
N ILE A 275 -7.50 2.09 -16.57
CA ILE A 275 -7.88 0.88 -15.80
C ILE A 275 -8.21 -0.28 -16.75
N ALA A 276 -8.86 -0.01 -17.89
CA ALA A 276 -9.21 -1.03 -18.88
C ALA A 276 -7.98 -1.68 -19.54
N ASP A 277 -6.91 -0.90 -19.72
CA ASP A 277 -5.64 -1.38 -20.28
C ASP A 277 -4.64 -1.79 -19.19
N HIS A 278 -5.06 -1.84 -17.91
CA HIS A 278 -4.15 -2.08 -16.81
C HIS A 278 -3.58 -3.52 -16.85
N PRO A 279 -2.25 -3.72 -16.70
CA PRO A 279 -1.62 -5.04 -16.80
C PRO A 279 -2.13 -6.09 -15.80
N ILE A 280 -2.82 -5.67 -14.73
CA ILE A 280 -3.45 -6.57 -13.75
C ILE A 280 -4.36 -7.63 -14.41
N GLY A 281 -5.06 -7.28 -15.50
CA GLY A 281 -5.92 -8.23 -16.22
C GLY A 281 -5.12 -9.41 -16.78
N LEU A 282 -4.10 -9.10 -17.59
CA LEU A 282 -3.20 -10.09 -18.16
C LEU A 282 -2.48 -10.91 -17.08
N LEU A 283 -1.97 -10.26 -16.02
CA LEU A 283 -1.26 -10.92 -14.93
C LEU A 283 -2.17 -11.88 -14.14
N ARG A 284 -3.43 -11.51 -13.91
CA ARG A 284 -4.43 -12.38 -13.27
C ARG A 284 -4.79 -13.58 -14.16
N ASP A 285 -4.95 -13.38 -15.46
CA ASP A 285 -5.23 -14.45 -16.41
C ASP A 285 -4.07 -15.45 -16.50
N LEU A 286 -2.83 -14.95 -16.43
CA LEU A 286 -1.61 -15.75 -16.35
C LEU A 286 -1.30 -16.27 -14.93
N ARG A 287 -2.22 -16.09 -13.98
CA ARG A 287 -2.18 -16.62 -12.61
C ARG A 287 -1.01 -16.13 -11.76
N PHE A 288 -0.48 -14.93 -12.03
CA PHE A 288 0.44 -14.26 -11.11
C PHE A 288 -0.24 -14.04 -9.75
N ARG A 289 0.58 -13.90 -8.69
CA ARG A 289 0.11 -13.53 -7.36
C ARG A 289 -0.10 -12.02 -7.31
N VAL A 290 -1.17 -11.53 -7.91
CA VAL A 290 -1.50 -10.09 -7.87
C VAL A 290 -2.46 -9.81 -6.72
N THR A 291 -2.29 -8.65 -6.10
CA THR A 291 -3.21 -8.07 -5.11
C THR A 291 -3.71 -6.71 -5.63
N VAL A 292 -4.76 -6.17 -5.02
CA VAL A 292 -5.32 -4.85 -5.36
C VAL A 292 -5.15 -3.96 -4.13
N ASN A 293 -4.58 -2.78 -4.32
CA ASN A 293 -4.25 -1.85 -3.24
C ASN A 293 -4.48 -0.40 -3.66
N THR A 294 -4.45 0.49 -2.67
CA THR A 294 -4.78 1.92 -2.82
C THR A 294 -3.57 2.81 -3.03
N ASP A 295 -2.39 2.41 -2.57
CA ASP A 295 -1.18 3.25 -2.55
C ASP A 295 -1.40 4.54 -1.73
N ASN A 296 -1.70 5.66 -2.38
CA ASN A 296 -1.93 6.95 -1.73
C ASN A 296 -3.40 7.36 -1.86
N ARG A 297 -4.27 6.98 -0.91
CA ARG A 297 -5.72 7.21 -1.02
C ARG A 297 -6.10 8.66 -1.31
N LEU A 298 -5.44 9.62 -0.66
CA LEU A 298 -5.73 11.04 -0.84
C LEU A 298 -5.30 11.52 -2.24
N MET A 299 -4.05 11.23 -2.62
CA MET A 299 -3.47 11.63 -3.90
C MET A 299 -4.15 10.94 -5.08
N SER A 300 -4.55 9.68 -4.94
CA SER A 300 -5.30 8.95 -5.96
C SER A 300 -6.81 9.21 -5.91
N GLY A 301 -7.28 9.97 -4.92
CA GLY A 301 -8.71 10.22 -4.68
C GLY A 301 -9.51 8.92 -4.61
N THR A 302 -8.95 7.87 -4.00
CA THR A 302 -9.46 6.50 -4.09
C THR A 302 -9.69 5.82 -2.74
N SER A 303 -10.33 4.66 -2.77
CA SER A 303 -10.56 3.75 -1.64
C SER A 303 -10.43 2.30 -2.09
N MET A 304 -10.33 1.35 -1.17
CA MET A 304 -10.23 -0.06 -1.52
C MET A 304 -11.46 -0.55 -2.30
N SER A 305 -12.66 -0.12 -1.91
CA SER A 305 -13.88 -0.44 -2.68
C SER A 305 -13.90 0.25 -4.04
N ARG A 306 -13.35 1.45 -4.17
CA ARG A 306 -13.26 2.13 -5.47
C ARG A 306 -12.29 1.42 -6.41
N GLU A 307 -11.12 0.98 -5.92
CA GLU A 307 -10.20 0.16 -6.73
C GLU A 307 -10.88 -1.13 -7.21
N MET A 308 -11.59 -1.84 -6.33
CA MET A 308 -12.33 -3.04 -6.73
C MET A 308 -13.44 -2.74 -7.74
N ALA A 309 -14.21 -1.66 -7.55
CA ALA A 309 -15.27 -1.26 -8.47
C ALA A 309 -14.73 -0.91 -9.86
N LEU A 310 -13.62 -0.16 -9.92
CA LEU A 310 -12.93 0.16 -11.17
C LEU A 310 -12.52 -1.11 -11.93
N LEU A 311 -12.05 -2.14 -11.23
CA LEU A 311 -11.72 -3.42 -11.86
C LEU A 311 -12.95 -4.24 -12.29
N VAL A 312 -14.05 -4.17 -11.54
CA VAL A 312 -15.34 -4.77 -11.93
C VAL A 312 -15.82 -4.14 -13.23
N ASP A 313 -15.83 -2.82 -13.31
CA ASP A 313 -16.30 -2.08 -14.49
C ASP A 313 -15.41 -2.33 -15.70
N ALA A 314 -14.08 -2.33 -15.51
CA ALA A 314 -13.12 -2.47 -16.60
C ALA A 314 -12.99 -3.89 -17.16
N PHE A 315 -13.05 -4.91 -16.29
CA PHE A 315 -12.77 -6.30 -16.67
C PHE A 315 -13.98 -7.23 -16.56
N GLY A 316 -15.15 -6.74 -16.15
CA GLY A 316 -16.35 -7.54 -15.93
C GLY A 316 -16.21 -8.55 -14.80
N TYR A 317 -15.35 -8.26 -13.82
CA TYR A 317 -15.06 -9.17 -12.71
C TYR A 317 -16.26 -9.39 -11.79
N GLY A 318 -16.37 -10.62 -11.28
CA GLY A 318 -17.41 -11.01 -10.33
C GLY A 318 -16.86 -11.20 -8.91
N TRP A 319 -17.72 -11.71 -8.02
CA TRP A 319 -17.36 -11.99 -6.63
C TRP A 319 -16.21 -12.99 -6.49
N LYS A 320 -16.07 -13.92 -7.44
CA LYS A 320 -14.97 -14.90 -7.46
C LYS A 320 -13.61 -14.21 -7.65
N GLU A 321 -13.55 -13.20 -8.51
CA GLU A 321 -12.33 -12.43 -8.75
C GLU A 321 -11.99 -11.53 -7.56
N LEU A 322 -12.97 -10.82 -6.99
CA LEU A 322 -12.75 -10.00 -5.79
C LEU A 322 -12.29 -10.85 -4.59
N GLN A 323 -12.89 -12.03 -4.41
CA GLN A 323 -12.44 -13.02 -3.42
C GLN A 323 -11.00 -13.46 -3.71
N TRP A 324 -10.66 -13.72 -4.98
CA TRP A 324 -9.34 -14.18 -5.37
C TRP A 324 -8.25 -13.15 -5.08
N PHE A 325 -8.48 -11.86 -5.40
CA PHE A 325 -7.57 -10.77 -5.03
C PHE A 325 -7.40 -10.66 -3.51
N THR A 326 -8.52 -10.72 -2.77
CA THR A 326 -8.52 -10.64 -1.29
C THR A 326 -7.76 -11.80 -0.66
N ILE A 327 -7.96 -13.04 -1.13
CA ILE A 327 -7.23 -14.22 -0.65
C ILE A 327 -5.75 -14.14 -1.05
N ASN A 328 -5.43 -13.63 -2.23
CA ASN A 328 -4.04 -13.43 -2.64
C ASN A 328 -3.33 -12.44 -1.71
N ALA A 329 -3.99 -11.34 -1.35
CA ALA A 329 -3.49 -10.39 -0.36
C ALA A 329 -3.27 -11.08 0.99
N MET A 330 -4.28 -11.74 1.56
CA MET A 330 -4.10 -12.40 2.86
C MET A 330 -3.02 -13.47 2.87
N LYS A 331 -2.91 -14.28 1.83
CA LYS A 331 -1.85 -15.29 1.72
C LYS A 331 -0.45 -14.68 1.51
N SER A 332 -0.35 -13.38 1.31
CA SER A 332 0.89 -12.62 1.11
C SER A 332 1.16 -11.65 2.28
N ALA A 333 0.27 -11.60 3.26
CA ALA A 333 0.44 -10.79 4.46
C ALA A 333 1.66 -11.26 5.28
N PHE A 334 2.28 -10.33 6.00
CA PHE A 334 3.45 -10.53 6.86
C PHE A 334 3.11 -10.93 8.31
N ILE A 335 1.83 -11.13 8.62
CA ILE A 335 1.43 -11.73 9.90
C ILE A 335 1.59 -13.27 9.90
N PRO A 336 1.65 -13.91 11.10
CA PRO A 336 1.76 -15.35 11.24
C PRO A 336 0.76 -16.16 10.41
N PHE A 337 1.19 -17.35 9.97
CA PHE A 337 0.42 -18.17 9.04
C PHE A 337 -0.96 -18.59 9.56
N ASP A 338 -1.05 -18.95 10.83
CA ASP A 338 -2.29 -19.28 11.53
C ASP A 338 -3.25 -18.09 11.60
N GLU A 339 -2.73 -16.88 11.85
CA GLU A 339 -3.54 -15.66 11.82
C GLU A 339 -4.08 -15.36 10.41
N ARG A 340 -3.25 -15.56 9.37
CA ARG A 340 -3.70 -15.44 7.97
C ARG A 340 -4.81 -16.45 7.65
N LEU A 341 -4.63 -17.70 8.05
CA LEU A 341 -5.63 -18.76 7.83
C LEU A 341 -6.94 -18.42 8.52
N LYS A 342 -6.90 -17.94 9.76
CA LYS A 342 -8.10 -17.52 10.49
C LYS A 342 -8.90 -16.48 9.72
N ILE A 343 -8.26 -15.41 9.26
CA ILE A 343 -8.95 -14.36 8.48
C ILE A 343 -9.47 -14.91 7.15
N ILE A 344 -8.70 -15.76 6.46
CA ILE A 344 -9.13 -16.37 5.19
C ILE A 344 -10.35 -17.28 5.38
N ASP A 345 -10.31 -18.17 6.35
CA ASP A 345 -11.26 -19.28 6.49
C ASP A 345 -12.50 -18.89 7.32
N GLU A 346 -12.37 -17.99 8.29
CA GLU A 346 -13.47 -17.59 9.17
C GLU A 346 -14.16 -16.28 8.72
N VAL A 347 -13.46 -15.40 8.01
CA VAL A 347 -13.98 -14.08 7.61
C VAL A 347 -14.20 -13.99 6.10
N ILE A 348 -13.14 -14.14 5.31
CA ILE A 348 -13.19 -13.87 3.85
C ILE A 348 -14.02 -14.93 3.13
N LYS A 349 -13.64 -16.21 3.21
CA LYS A 349 -14.33 -17.27 2.45
C LYS A 349 -15.82 -17.35 2.78
N PRO A 350 -16.26 -17.34 4.06
CA PRO A 350 -17.68 -17.41 4.38
C PRO A 350 -18.49 -16.21 3.88
N ALA A 351 -17.92 -15.00 3.90
CA ALA A 351 -18.60 -13.81 3.39
C ALA A 351 -18.84 -13.90 1.87
N TYR A 352 -17.80 -14.23 1.10
CA TYR A 352 -17.91 -14.36 -0.36
C TYR A 352 -18.74 -15.58 -0.79
N ALA A 353 -18.72 -16.69 -0.04
CA ALA A 353 -19.53 -17.88 -0.37
C ALA A 353 -21.03 -17.54 -0.44
N LYS A 354 -21.53 -16.69 0.45
CA LYS A 354 -22.93 -16.21 0.45
C LYS A 354 -23.32 -15.45 -0.82
N LEU A 355 -22.35 -14.87 -1.53
CA LEU A 355 -22.56 -14.05 -2.73
C LEU A 355 -22.32 -14.82 -4.03
N ILE A 356 -21.51 -15.87 -3.98
CA ILE A 356 -21.14 -16.67 -5.15
C ILE A 356 -22.20 -17.74 -5.47
N GLY A 357 -22.96 -18.19 -4.47
CA GLY A 357 -23.93 -19.27 -4.58
C GLY A 357 -23.31 -20.60 -4.20
#